data_AF-A0A2Z4RTJ6-F1
#
_entry.id   AF-A0A2Z4RTJ6-F1
#
_cell.length_a   1.000
_cell.length_b   1.000
_cell.length_c   1.000
_cell.angle_alpha   90.00
_cell.angle_beta   90.00
_cell.angle_gamma   90.00
#
_symmetry.space_group_name_H-M   'P 1'
#
loop_
_entity.id
_entity.type
_entity.pdbx_description
1 polymer ?
#
loop_
_entity_poly.entity_id
_entity_poly.type
_entity_poly.pdbx_seq_one_letter_code
_entity_poly.pdbx_strand_id
1 'polypeptide(L)'
;MNEMRQAAPRDVSHSKKNNKVIAECVQREWQNLFVFEGRDGATQKPGSNGSYTVATSGSAYFVDIQSEASGSVAKYYAATDRWISKKHLAALKSCL
;
A
#
# COMPACT_ATOMS: atom_id res chain seq x y z
N MET A 1 2.97 -11.46 4.93
CA MET A 1 1.87 -10.49 5.14
C MET A 1 1.28 -10.55 6.53
N ASN A 2 0.65 -11.66 6.94
CA ASN A 2 -0.05 -11.72 8.23
C ASN A 2 0.87 -11.50 9.43
N GLU A 3 2.08 -12.05 9.42
CA GLU A 3 3.09 -11.79 10.47
C GLU A 3 3.46 -10.29 10.56
N MET A 4 3.62 -9.61 9.42
CA MET A 4 3.89 -8.17 9.40
C MET A 4 2.70 -7.33 9.88
N ARG A 5 1.46 -7.82 9.71
CA ARG A 5 0.25 -7.19 10.28
C ARG A 5 0.14 -7.38 11.79
N GLN A 6 0.74 -8.43 12.35
CA GLN A 6 0.84 -8.63 13.79
C GLN A 6 1.88 -7.70 14.42
N ALA A 7 2.90 -7.32 13.64
CA ALA A 7 3.77 -6.20 13.97
C ALA A 7 3.06 -4.85 13.72
N ALA A 8 3.76 -3.75 14.03
CA ALA A 8 3.25 -2.41 13.76
C ALA A 8 3.43 -2.02 12.28
N PRO A 9 2.48 -1.27 11.68
CA PRO A 9 2.69 -0.65 10.38
C PRO A 9 3.87 0.33 10.44
N ARG A 10 4.61 0.41 9.34
CA ARG A 10 5.72 1.35 9.17
C ARG A 10 5.27 2.80 9.06
N ASP A 11 4.10 2.99 8.48
CA ASP A 11 3.47 4.29 8.34
C ASP A 11 1.95 4.10 8.36
N VAL A 12 1.28 5.03 9.04
CA VAL A 12 -0.18 5.14 9.04
C VAL A 12 -0.51 6.53 8.51
N SER A 13 -1.29 6.56 7.45
CA SER A 13 -1.68 7.80 6.80
C SER A 13 -3.19 7.87 6.62
N HIS A 14 -3.74 9.07 6.79
CA HIS A 14 -5.16 9.32 6.54
C HIS A 14 -5.33 10.16 5.27
N SER A 15 -6.43 9.92 4.57
CA SER A 15 -6.83 10.69 3.40
C SER A 15 -8.33 10.95 3.43
N LYS A 16 -8.75 12.08 2.85
CA LYS A 16 -10.17 12.38 2.60
C LYS A 16 -10.73 11.63 1.39
N LYS A 17 -9.87 10.98 0.60
CA LYS A 17 -10.26 10.23 -0.60
C LYS A 17 -10.92 8.90 -0.22
N ASN A 18 -11.74 8.40 -1.13
CA ASN A 18 -12.34 7.07 -1.01
C ASN A 18 -11.27 5.98 -1.11
N ASN A 19 -11.41 4.93 -0.30
CA ASN A 19 -10.43 3.86 -0.19
C ASN A 19 -10.20 3.08 -1.50
N LYS A 20 -11.23 2.91 -2.33
CA LYS A 20 -11.12 2.31 -3.67
C LYS A 20 -10.24 3.16 -4.58
N VAL A 21 -10.44 4.48 -4.57
CA VAL A 21 -9.65 5.43 -5.38
C VAL A 21 -8.19 5.41 -4.95
N ILE A 22 -7.92 5.37 -3.64
CA ILE A 22 -6.56 5.23 -3.12
C ILE A 22 -5.96 3.90 -3.57
N ALA A 23 -6.68 2.78 -3.44
CA ALA A 23 -6.18 1.46 -3.80
C ALA A 23 -5.83 1.34 -5.29
N GLU A 24 -6.69 1.85 -6.17
CA GLU A 24 -6.45 1.88 -7.63
C GLU A 24 -5.24 2.76 -7.98
N CYS A 25 -5.10 3.92 -7.32
CA CYS A 25 -3.95 4.79 -7.50
C CYS A 25 -2.65 4.08 -7.08
N VAL A 26 -2.62 3.51 -5.87
CA VAL A 26 -1.42 2.85 -5.34
C VAL A 26 -1.02 1.67 -6.21
N GLN A 27 -1.98 0.85 -6.64
CA GLN A 27 -1.69 -0.27 -7.53
C GLN A 27 -1.00 0.22 -8.82
N ARG A 28 -1.54 1.26 -9.45
CA ARG A 28 -0.97 1.82 -10.69
C ARG A 28 0.43 2.39 -10.46
N GLU A 29 0.61 3.20 -9.42
CA GLU A 29 1.92 3.80 -9.12
C GLU A 29 2.96 2.71 -8.84
N TRP A 30 2.61 1.68 -8.05
CA TRP A 30 3.53 0.58 -7.76
C TRP A 30 3.83 -0.30 -8.98
N GLN A 31 2.88 -0.49 -9.90
CA GLN A 31 3.13 -1.15 -11.19
C GLN A 31 4.04 -0.34 -12.13
N ASN A 32 4.10 0.98 -11.93
CA ASN A 32 4.95 1.89 -12.70
C ASN A 32 6.28 2.19 -12.00
N LEU A 33 6.44 1.83 -10.73
CA LEU A 33 7.71 1.94 -10.03
C LEU A 33 8.73 1.02 -10.69
N PHE A 34 9.79 1.62 -11.21
CA PHE A 34 10.96 0.92 -11.69
C PHE A 34 11.90 0.68 -10.50
N VAL A 35 12.04 -0.58 -10.10
CA VAL A 35 12.88 -0.99 -8.97
C VAL A 35 13.67 -2.23 -9.40
N PHE A 36 14.99 -2.20 -9.20
CA PHE A 36 15.93 -3.16 -9.81
C PHE A 36 15.84 -3.16 -11.36
N GLU A 37 16.03 -4.32 -11.99
CA GLU A 37 16.05 -4.52 -13.45
C GLU A 37 14.64 -4.65 -14.07
N GLY A 38 13.58 -4.29 -13.34
CA GLY A 38 12.21 -4.44 -13.83
C GLY A 38 11.15 -3.66 -13.06
N ARG A 39 9.88 -3.92 -13.39
CA ARG A 39 8.72 -3.42 -12.65
C ARG A 39 8.42 -4.40 -11.51
N ASP A 40 8.22 -3.91 -10.29
CA ASP A 40 7.97 -4.77 -9.12
C ASP A 40 6.67 -5.58 -9.26
N GLY A 41 5.74 -5.08 -10.09
CA GLY A 41 4.39 -5.59 -10.22
C GLY A 41 3.59 -5.38 -8.93
N ALA A 42 2.32 -4.98 -9.06
CA ALA A 42 1.45 -4.85 -7.90
C ALA A 42 0.06 -5.41 -8.19
N THR A 43 -0.52 -6.01 -7.15
CA THR A 43 -1.87 -6.57 -7.18
C THR A 43 -2.71 -5.94 -6.09
N GLN A 44 -3.98 -5.71 -6.42
CA GLN A 44 -4.99 -5.28 -5.46
C GLN A 44 -5.87 -6.48 -5.11
N LYS A 45 -6.14 -6.67 -3.82
CA LYS A 45 -7.09 -7.66 -3.32
C LYS A 45 -8.16 -6.95 -2.49
N PRO A 46 -9.46 -7.13 -2.79
CA PRO A 46 -10.52 -6.66 -1.92
C PRO A 46 -10.52 -7.51 -0.63
N GLY A 47 -10.75 -6.84 0.50
CA GLY A 47 -10.94 -7.44 1.82
C GLY A 47 -12.38 -7.25 2.32
N SER A 48 -12.60 -7.61 3.59
CA SER A 48 -13.90 -7.43 4.25
C SER A 48 -14.24 -5.96 4.46
N ASN A 49 -15.53 -5.64 4.54
CA ASN A 49 -16.06 -4.29 4.85
C ASN A 49 -15.51 -3.19 3.93
N GLY A 50 -15.33 -3.50 2.65
CA GLY A 50 -14.87 -2.56 1.64
C GLY A 50 -13.37 -2.27 1.70
N SER A 51 -12.60 -2.90 2.58
CA SER A 51 -11.14 -2.70 2.64
C SER A 51 -10.43 -3.23 1.39
N TYR A 52 -9.22 -2.72 1.15
CA TYR A 52 -8.36 -3.17 0.05
C TYR A 52 -6.95 -3.41 0.57
N THR A 53 -6.29 -4.45 0.06
CA THR A 53 -4.84 -4.63 0.21
C THR A 53 -4.19 -4.46 -1.15
N VAL A 54 -3.23 -3.55 -1.26
CA VAL A 54 -2.36 -3.46 -2.43
C VAL A 54 -0.98 -3.98 -2.04
N ALA A 55 -0.40 -4.85 -2.85
CA ALA A 55 0.85 -5.52 -2.53
C ALA A 55 1.74 -5.70 -3.75
N THR A 56 3.06 -5.65 -3.53
CA THR A 56 4.04 -6.00 -4.56
C THR A 56 4.04 -7.50 -4.84
N SER A 57 4.63 -7.89 -5.97
CA SER A 57 4.91 -9.31 -6.26
C SER A 57 5.74 -9.91 -5.13
N GLY A 58 5.35 -11.10 -4.65
CA GLY A 58 5.99 -11.72 -3.47
C GLY A 58 5.62 -11.09 -2.13
N SER A 59 4.82 -10.01 -2.10
CA SER A 59 4.21 -9.47 -0.87
C SER A 59 5.21 -8.97 0.19
N ALA A 60 6.42 -8.59 -0.24
CA ALA A 60 7.44 -8.00 0.62
C ALA A 60 7.05 -6.60 1.12
N TYR A 61 6.22 -5.88 0.33
CA TYR A 61 5.64 -4.60 0.68
C TYR A 61 4.15 -4.63 0.39
N PHE A 62 3.35 -4.10 1.30
CA PHE A 62 1.91 -4.00 1.10
C PHE A 62 1.31 -2.85 1.90
N VAL A 63 0.15 -2.38 1.47
CA VAL A 63 -0.67 -1.41 2.19
C VAL A 63 -2.06 -1.96 2.36
N ASP A 64 -2.59 -1.85 3.58
CA ASP A 64 -3.99 -2.10 3.87
C ASP A 64 -4.73 -0.75 3.93
N ILE A 65 -5.78 -0.62 3.14
CA ILE A 65 -6.56 0.61 2.97
C ILE A 65 -7.98 0.32 3.44
N GLN A 66 -8.44 1.07 4.43
CA GLN A 66 -9.74 0.88 5.08
C GLN A 66 -10.51 2.19 5.03
N SER A 67 -11.83 2.10 4.80
CA SER A 67 -12.71 3.27 4.92
C SER A 67 -12.83 3.67 6.39
N GLU A 68 -12.88 4.97 6.63
CA GLU A 68 -13.18 5.58 7.93
C GLU A 68 -14.33 6.58 7.78
N ALA A 69 -14.91 7.05 8.89
CA ALA A 69 -16.07 7.95 8.89
C ALA A 69 -15.85 9.23 8.07
N SER A 70 -14.60 9.73 7.98
CA SER A 70 -14.24 10.96 7.27
C SER A 70 -13.26 10.76 6.11
N GLY A 71 -13.21 9.55 5.54
CA GLY A 71 -12.31 9.24 4.42
C GLY A 71 -11.77 7.82 4.49
N SER A 72 -10.44 7.69 4.50
CA SER A 72 -9.76 6.40 4.54
C SER A 72 -8.45 6.46 5.32
N VAL A 73 -8.07 5.32 5.88
CA VAL A 73 -6.75 5.09 6.45
C VAL A 73 -5.97 4.10 5.59
N ALA A 74 -4.71 4.39 5.34
CA ALA A 74 -3.75 3.52 4.68
C ALA A 74 -2.65 3.14 5.67
N LYS A 75 -2.48 1.85 5.92
CA LYS A 75 -1.46 1.26 6.80
C LYS A 75 -0.42 0.57 5.94
N TYR A 76 0.78 1.13 5.89
CA TYR A 76 1.88 0.62 5.07
C TYR A 76 2.77 -0.33 5.86
N TYR A 77 3.11 -1.47 5.25
CA TYR A 77 3.98 -2.48 5.82
C TYR A 77 5.11 -2.82 4.86
N ALA A 78 6.32 -2.98 5.40
CA ALA A 78 7.51 -3.30 4.62
C ALA A 78 8.41 -4.31 5.35
N ALA A 79 8.80 -5.37 4.64
CA ALA A 79 9.68 -6.41 5.17
C ALA A 79 11.08 -5.87 5.48
N THR A 80 11.51 -4.80 4.81
CA THR A 80 12.83 -4.17 5.00
C THR A 80 12.76 -2.65 5.11
N ASP A 81 13.78 -2.04 5.72
CA ASP A 81 13.99 -0.58 5.75
C ASP A 81 15.03 -0.13 4.71
N ARG A 82 14.76 -0.43 3.44
CA ARG A 82 15.68 -0.08 2.35
C ARG A 82 15.09 1.03 1.49
N TRP A 83 15.91 1.57 0.59
CA TRP A 83 15.48 2.64 -0.32
C TRP A 83 14.21 2.26 -1.13
N ILE A 84 14.01 0.97 -1.42
CA ILE A 84 12.84 0.45 -2.13
C ILE A 84 11.56 0.60 -1.32
N SER A 85 11.58 0.33 -0.01
CA SER A 85 10.39 0.54 0.84
C SER A 85 10.04 2.02 0.94
N LYS A 86 11.06 2.90 0.99
CA LYS A 86 10.86 4.36 0.96
C LYS A 86 10.23 4.84 -0.37
N LYS A 87 10.61 4.25 -1.51
CA LYS A 87 10.00 4.54 -2.83
C LYS A 87 8.52 4.14 -2.87
N HIS A 88 8.19 2.94 -2.37
CA HIS A 88 6.80 2.48 -2.26
C HIS A 88 5.97 3.35 -1.32
N LEU A 89 6.54 3.76 -0.19
CA LEU A 89 5.89 4.69 0.72
C LEU A 89 5.67 6.06 0.08
N ALA A 90 6.65 6.60 -0.65
CA ALA A 90 6.48 7.88 -1.37
C ALA A 90 5.37 7.82 -2.42
N ALA A 91 5.29 6.71 -3.18
CA ALA A 91 4.21 6.47 -4.13
C ALA A 91 2.84 6.29 -3.46
N LEU A 92 2.79 5.69 -2.26
CA LEU A 92 1.56 5.68 -1.47
C LEU A 92 1.16 7.11 -1.08
N LYS A 93 2.09 7.91 -0.57
CA LYS A 93 1.81 9.27 -0.09
C LYS A 93 1.34 10.22 -1.19
N SER A 94 1.77 10.04 -2.44
CA SER A 94 1.27 10.85 -3.57
C SER A 94 -0.18 10.52 -3.96
N CYS A 95 -0.68 9.33 -3.59
CA CYS A 95 -2.05 8.90 -3.87
C CYS A 95 -3.08 9.38 -2.84
N LEU A 96 -2.64 9.74 -1.64
CA LEU A 96 -3.49 10.22 -0.54
C LEU A 96 -3.99 11.64 -0.76
#